data_AF-A0A812TFI6-F1
#
_entry.id   AF-A0A812TFI6-F1
#
_cell.length_a   1.000
_cell.length_b   1.000
_cell.length_c   1.000
_cell.angle_alpha   90.00
_cell.angle_beta   90.00
_cell.angle_gamma   90.00
#
_symmetry.space_group_name_H-M   'P 1'
#
loop_
_entity.id
_entity.type
_entity.pdbx_description
1 polymer ?
#
loop_
_entity_poly.entity_id
_entity_poly.type
_entity_poly.pdbx_seq_one_letter_code
_entity_poly.pdbx_strand_id
1 'polypeptide(L)'
;MEQPQLLVLDEPTNHLDQLPVVKSKPRVKDIYSIEALSVALAEFKGAVLLITHNRDVLRKVAKDTIPLTCIHETCTVASKSLNYAPYARAYNANFPRQLFL
;
A
#
# COMPACT_ATOMS: atom_id res chain seq x y z
N MET A 1 -28.73 6.68 1.34
CA MET A 1 -27.38 6.25 1.74
C MET A 1 -26.41 7.17 1.03
N GLU A 2 -25.71 8.02 1.77
CA GLU A 2 -24.61 8.81 1.19
C GLU A 2 -23.46 7.86 0.86
N GLN A 3 -23.07 7.82 -0.41
CA GLN A 3 -21.88 7.05 -0.81
C GLN A 3 -20.64 7.86 -0.43
N PRO A 4 -19.67 7.28 0.30
CA PRO A 4 -18.46 7.99 0.65
C PRO A 4 -17.73 8.40 -0.63
N GLN A 5 -17.37 9.68 -0.73
CA GLN A 5 -16.61 10.22 -1.86
C GLN A 5 -15.09 10.03 -1.69
N LEU A 6 -14.65 9.76 -0.46
CA LEU A 6 -13.26 9.54 -0.09
C LEU A 6 -13.16 8.38 0.90
N LEU A 7 -12.31 7.41 0.60
CA LEU A 7 -11.94 6.31 1.48
C LEU A 7 -10.48 6.50 1.91
N VAL A 8 -10.22 6.50 3.22
CA VAL A 8 -8.87 6.57 3.78
C VAL A 8 -8.58 5.26 4.50
N LEU A 9 -7.54 4.55 4.07
CA LEU A 9 -7.14 3.27 4.62
C LEU A 9 -5.69 3.35 5.11
N ASP A 10 -5.50 3.16 6.42
CA ASP A 10 -4.18 3.05 7.02
C ASP A 10 -3.86 1.60 7.35
N GLU A 11 -2.84 1.07 6.66
CA GLU A 11 -2.37 -0.32 6.74
C GLU A 11 -3.50 -1.39 6.76
N PRO A 12 -4.39 -1.42 5.74
CA PRO A 12 -5.56 -2.29 5.74
C PRO A 12 -5.22 -3.78 5.66
N THR A 13 -3.97 -4.14 5.35
CA THR A 13 -3.49 -5.53 5.33
C THR A 13 -3.05 -6.04 6.71
N ASN A 14 -2.81 -5.15 7.68
CA ASN A 14 -2.22 -5.51 8.98
C ASN A 14 -3.13 -6.40 9.85
N HIS A 15 -4.45 -6.27 9.71
CA HIS A 15 -5.43 -7.11 10.39
C HIS A 15 -5.87 -8.34 9.58
N LEU A 16 -5.42 -8.47 8.33
CA LEU A 16 -5.56 -9.71 7.54
C LEU A 16 -4.47 -10.73 7.93
N ASP A 17 -3.34 -10.27 8.49
CA ASP A 17 -2.20 -11.08 8.93
C ASP A 17 -2.29 -11.63 10.38
N GLN A 18 -3.24 -11.17 11.21
CA GLN A 18 -3.21 -11.39 12.67
C GLN A 18 -4.03 -12.58 13.21
N LEU A 19 -4.30 -13.61 12.41
CA LEU A 19 -4.64 -14.93 12.99
C LEU A 19 -3.36 -15.77 13.09
N PRO A 20 -2.98 -16.22 14.29
CA PRO A 20 -1.65 -16.77 14.54
C PRO A 20 -1.44 -18.01 13.69
N VAL A 21 -0.31 -18.09 12.98
CA VAL A 21 0.52 -19.29 12.71
C VAL A 21 1.63 -18.84 11.74
N VAL A 22 2.87 -18.83 12.27
CA VAL A 22 4.14 -19.02 11.55
C VAL A 22 4.39 -18.04 10.39
N LYS A 23 5.26 -17.04 10.67
CA LYS A 23 5.80 -15.98 9.77
C LYS A 23 6.53 -16.47 8.50
N SER A 24 6.35 -17.72 8.08
CA SER A 24 7.18 -18.36 7.06
C SER A 24 6.41 -18.81 5.82
N LYS A 25 5.08 -18.67 5.77
CA LYS A 25 4.29 -19.11 4.60
C LYS A 25 3.00 -18.29 4.45
N PRO A 26 2.79 -17.57 3.33
CA PRO A 26 1.53 -16.86 3.11
C PRO A 26 0.39 -17.90 3.07
N ARG A 27 -0.69 -17.69 3.84
CA ARG A 27 -1.85 -18.59 3.73
C ARG A 27 -2.59 -18.22 2.45
N VAL A 28 -3.12 -19.25 1.80
CA VAL A 28 -3.99 -19.13 0.63
C VAL A 28 -5.17 -18.16 0.87
N LYS A 29 -5.62 -18.02 2.14
CA LYS A 29 -6.67 -17.08 2.55
C LYS A 29 -6.27 -15.61 2.39
N ASP A 30 -5.02 -15.27 2.68
CA ASP A 30 -4.54 -13.88 2.71
C ASP A 30 -4.43 -13.33 1.28
N ILE A 31 -4.01 -14.20 0.34
CA ILE A 31 -3.96 -13.93 -1.10
C ILE A 31 -5.36 -13.57 -1.62
N TYR A 32 -6.38 -14.36 -1.28
CA TYR A 32 -7.74 -14.09 -1.73
C TYR A 32 -8.34 -12.82 -1.10
N SER A 33 -8.03 -12.52 0.17
CA SER A 33 -8.50 -11.30 0.83
C SER A 33 -7.85 -10.05 0.25
N ILE A 34 -6.54 -10.08 -0.03
CA ILE A 34 -5.81 -8.98 -0.66
C ILE A 34 -6.29 -8.75 -2.10
N GLU A 35 -6.57 -9.83 -2.84
CA GLU A 35 -7.09 -9.77 -4.19
C GLU A 35 -8.50 -9.20 -4.23
N ALA A 36 -9.39 -9.68 -3.36
CA ALA A 36 -10.75 -9.13 -3.21
C ALA A 36 -10.74 -7.65 -2.82
N LEU A 37 -9.85 -7.25 -1.89
CA LEU A 37 -9.65 -5.85 -1.53
C LEU A 37 -9.17 -5.04 -2.73
N SER A 38 -8.20 -5.55 -3.48
CA SER A 38 -7.65 -4.86 -4.65
C SER A 38 -8.72 -4.62 -5.72
N VAL A 39 -9.58 -5.61 -5.97
CA VAL A 39 -10.72 -5.50 -6.91
C VAL A 39 -11.73 -4.46 -6.39
N ALA A 40 -12.13 -4.55 -5.11
CA ALA A 40 -13.07 -3.61 -4.52
C ALA A 40 -12.57 -2.16 -4.57
N LEU A 41 -11.28 -1.94 -4.31
CA LEU A 41 -10.67 -0.60 -4.40
C LEU A 41 -10.55 -0.11 -5.85
N ALA A 42 -10.36 -1.00 -6.82
CA ALA A 42 -10.33 -0.64 -8.24
C ALA A 42 -11.72 -0.26 -8.78
N GLU A 43 -12.78 -0.87 -8.25
CA GLU A 43 -14.18 -0.60 -8.64
C GLU A 43 -14.82 0.57 -7.87
N PHE A 44 -14.19 1.01 -6.77
CA PHE A 44 -14.68 2.13 -5.97
C PHE A 44 -14.70 3.42 -6.81
N LYS A 45 -15.87 4.05 -6.91
CA LYS A 45 -16.09 5.25 -7.73
C LYS A 45 -15.61 6.55 -7.08
N GLY A 46 -15.26 6.52 -5.80
CA GLY A 46 -14.71 7.67 -5.06
C GLY A 46 -13.18 7.71 -5.11
N ALA A 47 -12.61 8.67 -4.37
CA ALA A 47 -11.16 8.75 -4.17
C ALA A 47 -10.72 7.76 -3.08
N VAL A 48 -9.55 7.16 -3.25
CA VAL A 48 -8.93 6.28 -2.24
C VAL A 48 -7.57 6.86 -1.86
N LEU A 49 -7.38 7.14 -0.58
CA LEU A 49 -6.08 7.39 0.03
C LEU A 49 -5.66 6.10 0.76
N LEU A 50 -4.60 5.47 0.28
CA LEU A 50 -4.12 4.20 0.80
C LEU A 50 -2.69 4.37 1.34
N ILE A 51 -2.49 4.02 2.61
CA ILE A 51 -1.19 3.91 3.26
C ILE A 51 -0.94 2.43 3.49
N THR A 52 0.08 1.86 2.85
CA THR A 52 0.45 0.46 3.07
C THR A 52 1.90 0.17 2.67
N HIS A 53 2.51 -0.80 3.35
CA HIS A 53 3.77 -1.41 2.93
C HIS A 53 3.60 -2.55 1.91
N ASN A 54 2.37 -2.99 1.60
CA ASN A 54 2.14 -4.10 0.68
C ASN A 54 2.33 -3.70 -0.79
N ARG A 55 3.46 -4.13 -1.36
CA ARG A 55 3.87 -3.81 -2.74
C ARG A 55 2.94 -4.36 -3.82
N ASP A 56 2.24 -5.46 -3.56
CA ASP A 56 1.34 -6.08 -4.55
C ASP A 56 0.01 -5.34 -4.63
N VAL A 57 -0.51 -4.84 -3.50
CA VAL A 57 -1.68 -3.94 -3.47
C VAL A 57 -1.34 -2.64 -4.21
N LEU A 58 -0.21 -2.01 -3.89
CA LEU A 58 0.23 -0.78 -4.55
C LEU A 58 0.37 -0.97 -6.06
N ARG A 59 0.93 -2.10 -6.52
CA ARG A 59 1.05 -2.40 -7.95
C ARG A 59 -0.31 -2.53 -8.64
N LYS A 60 -1.31 -3.11 -7.98
CA LYS A 60 -2.64 -3.38 -8.56
C LYS A 60 -3.55 -2.14 -8.55
N VAL A 61 -3.46 -1.30 -7.53
CA VAL A 61 -4.48 -0.25 -7.25
C VAL A 61 -3.92 1.17 -7.37
N ALA A 62 -2.64 1.40 -7.07
CA ALA A 62 -2.11 2.76 -6.98
C ALA A 62 -1.93 3.39 -8.37
N LYS A 63 -2.71 4.43 -8.64
CA LYS A 63 -2.57 5.28 -9.83
C LYS A 63 -1.46 6.31 -9.66
N ASP A 64 -1.43 6.89 -8.45
CA ASP A 64 -0.56 7.96 -8.02
C ASP A 64 0.05 7.58 -6.66
N THR A 65 1.33 7.85 -6.48
CA THR A 65 2.10 7.54 -5.27
C THR A 65 2.88 8.78 -4.87
N ILE A 66 2.68 9.19 -3.62
CA ILE A 66 3.38 10.34 -3.04
C ILE A 66 4.33 9.78 -1.97
N PRO A 67 5.66 9.89 -2.18
CA PRO A 67 6.60 9.45 -1.16
C PRO A 67 6.57 10.37 0.06
N LEU A 68 6.62 9.73 1.21
CA LEU A 68 6.79 10.36 2.51
C LEU A 68 8.15 9.94 3.06
N THR A 69 9.00 10.91 3.34
CA THR A 69 10.35 10.69 3.87
C THR A 69 10.44 11.32 5.25
N CYS A 70 10.77 10.52 6.27
CA CYS A 70 10.99 11.00 7.62
C CYS A 70 12.48 10.95 7.96
N ILE A 71 13.00 12.06 8.47
CA ILE A 71 14.38 12.20 8.98
C ILE A 71 14.26 12.72 10.41
N HIS A 72 14.67 11.90 11.39
CA HIS A 72 14.43 12.14 12.82
C HIS A 72 12.93 12.39 13.09
N GLU A 73 12.56 13.57 13.58
CA GLU A 73 11.18 13.96 13.91
C GLU A 73 10.49 14.76 12.79
N THR A 74 11.17 14.97 11.65
CA THR A 74 10.62 15.74 10.53
C THR A 74 10.24 14.83 9.38
N CYS A 75 8.96 14.84 9.00
CA CYS A 75 8.46 14.12 7.83
C CYS A 75 8.13 15.11 6.71
N THR A 76 8.65 14.83 5.51
CA THR A 76 8.39 15.61 4.30
C THR A 76 7.61 14.78 3.29
N VAL A 77 6.55 15.37 2.75
CA VAL A 77 5.73 14.80 1.68
C VAL A 77 6.21 15.39 0.36
N ALA A 78 6.48 14.54 -0.64
CA ALA A 78 6.90 15.03 -1.95
C ALA A 78 5.80 15.85 -2.62
N SER A 79 6.19 16.93 -3.30
CA SER A 79 5.27 17.81 -4.03
C SER A 79 4.79 17.23 -5.37
N LYS A 80 5.40 16.14 -5.83
CA LYS A 80 5.06 15.48 -7.09
C LYS A 80 4.62 14.04 -6.83
N SER A 81 3.46 13.70 -7.40
CA SER A 81 3.01 12.32 -7.51
C SER A 81 3.70 11.63 -8.69
N LEU A 82 3.95 10.34 -8.54
CA LEU A 82 4.38 9.47 -9.61
C LEU A 82 3.66 8.14 -9.51
N ASN A 83 3.42 7.48 -10.65
CA ASN A 83 2.86 6.13 -10.62
C ASN A 83 3.79 5.17 -9.84
N TYR A 84 3.22 4.13 -9.21
CA TYR A 84 4.00 3.21 -8.39
C TYR A 84 5.13 2.49 -9.15
N ALA A 85 4.95 2.14 -10.43
CA ALA A 85 5.98 1.42 -11.19
C ALA A 85 7.29 2.21 -11.35
N PRO A 86 7.29 3.46 -11.87
CA PRO A 86 8.50 4.29 -11.91
C PRO A 86 9.03 4.63 -10.51
N TYR A 87 8.14 4.86 -9.52
CA TYR A 87 8.55 5.06 -8.12
C TYR A 87 9.35 3.88 -7.58
N ALA A 88 8.82 2.66 -7.70
CA ALA A 88 9.46 1.45 -7.19
C ALA A 88 10.83 1.19 -7.86
N ARG A 89 10.99 1.53 -9.14
CA ARG A 89 12.29 1.45 -9.83
C ARG A 89 13.30 2.44 -9.25
N ALA A 90 12.90 3.70 -9.12
CA ALA A 90 13.76 4.74 -8.53
C ALA A 90 14.14 4.41 -7.09
N TYR A 91 13.18 3.91 -6.30
CA TYR A 91 13.42 3.47 -4.93
C TYR A 91 14.45 2.34 -4.85
N ASN A 92 14.26 1.25 -5.62
CA ASN A 92 15.17 0.10 -5.59
C ASN A 92 16.57 0.43 -6.12
N ALA A 93 16.70 1.37 -7.06
CA ALA A 93 17.99 1.83 -7.56
C ALA A 93 18.77 2.63 -6.52
N ASN A 94 18.08 3.45 -5.74
CA ASN A 94 18.69 4.29 -4.71
C ASN A 94 18.89 3.56 -3.37
N PHE A 95 18.10 2.52 -3.09
CA PHE A 95 18.13 1.76 -1.84
C PHE A 95 18.08 0.23 -2.10
N PRO A 96 19.15 -0.37 -2.63
CA PRO A 96 19.16 -1.77 -3.08
C PRO A 96 19.05 -2.82 -1.96
N ARG A 97 19.23 -2.44 -0.69
CA ARG A 97 19.04 -3.32 0.49
C ARG A 97 18.55 -2.52 1.69
N GLN A 98 17.22 -2.47 1.88
CA GLN A 98 16.67 -2.25 3.21
C GLN A 98 16.10 -3.57 3.73
N LEU A 99 16.75 -4.06 4.78
CA LEU A 99 16.21 -5.05 5.71
C LEU A 99 14.94 -4.42 6.29
N PHE A 100 13.76 -4.97 5.96
CA PHE A 100 12.52 -4.57 6.59
C PHE A 100 12.57 -5.05 8.05
N LEU A 101 12.45 -4.13 9.01
CA LEU A 101 12.08 -4.46 10.39
C LEU A 101 10.60 -4.84 10.44
#